data_AF-A0A8D5FMK4-F1
#
_entry.id   AF-A0A8D5FMK4-F1
#
_cell.length_a   1.000
_cell.length_b   1.000
_cell.length_c   1.000
_cell.angle_alpha   90.00
_cell.angle_beta   90.00
_cell.angle_gamma   90.00
#
_symmetry.space_group_name_H-M   'P 1'
#
loop_
_entity.id
_entity.type
_entity.pdbx_description
1 polymer ?
#
loop_
_entity_poly.entity_id
_entity_poly.type
_entity_poly.pdbx_seq_one_letter_code
_entity_poly.pdbx_strand_id
1 'polypeptide(L)'
;MELKIVQTCPGCGAAIELHEDDRLVTCPYCELINYKLDSGPERYVLPWTLPAHVGEDQLQFVPYIRFKGAVYFTTGMKDLHHKLVDTTRLAVNGSHFPASLRLRPRRCT
;
A
#
# COMPACT_ATOMS: atom_id res chain seq x y z
N MET A 1 -9.47 -15.53 14.47
CA MET A 1 -8.49 -16.45 13.88
C MET A 1 -7.13 -15.96 14.34
N GLU A 2 -6.44 -16.68 15.23
CA GLU A 2 -5.09 -16.30 15.64
C GLU A 2 -4.12 -16.68 14.52
N LEU A 3 -3.58 -15.68 13.83
CA LEU A 3 -2.52 -15.88 12.84
C LEU A 3 -1.19 -15.98 13.58
N LYS A 4 -0.54 -17.14 13.47
CA LYS A 4 0.80 -17.39 14.02
C LYS A 4 1.80 -17.52 12.89
N ILE A 5 2.92 -16.82 13.02
CA ILE A 5 4.02 -16.83 12.05
C ILE A 5 5.21 -17.54 12.69
N VAL A 6 5.84 -18.46 11.95
CA VAL A 6 7.06 -19.13 12.40
C VAL A 6 8.26 -18.46 11.74
N GLN A 7 9.20 -17.95 12.54
CA GLN A 7 10.45 -17.41 12.04
C GLN A 7 11.66 -18.10 12.67
N THR A 8 12.78 -18.09 11.97
CA THR A 8 14.06 -18.59 12.48
C THR A 8 14.73 -17.53 13.35
N CYS A 9 15.15 -17.90 14.56
CA CYS A 9 15.92 -17.02 15.43
C CYS A 9 17.27 -16.67 14.79
N PRO A 10 17.64 -15.37 14.66
CA PRO A 10 18.93 -14.98 14.11
C PRO A 10 20.12 -15.36 15.01
N GLY A 11 19.90 -15.56 16.32
CA GLY A 11 20.96 -15.94 17.27
C GLY A 11 21.28 -17.44 17.26
N CYS A 12 20.26 -18.29 17.39
CA CYS A 12 20.45 -19.74 17.57
C CYS A 12 19.88 -20.62 16.44
N GLY A 13 19.20 -20.02 15.46
CA GLY A 13 18.57 -20.77 14.36
C GLY A 13 17.31 -21.56 14.74
N ALA A 14 16.83 -21.48 15.98
CA ALA A 14 15.63 -22.18 16.41
C ALA A 14 14.35 -21.53 15.85
N ALA A 15 13.30 -22.33 15.65
CA ALA A 15 11.99 -21.84 15.23
C ALA A 15 11.29 -21.14 16.40
N ILE A 16 10.87 -19.90 16.19
CA ILE A 16 10.10 -19.10 17.16
C ILE A 16 8.73 -18.82 16.56
N GLU A 17 7.67 -19.09 17.33
CA GLU A 17 6.30 -18.70 16.99
C GLU A 17 6.04 -17.25 17.42
N LEU A 18 5.32 -16.50 16.58
CA LEU A 18 5.04 -15.08 16.73
C LEU A 18 3.58 -14.81 16.46
N HIS A 19 3.01 -13.86 17.19
CA HIS A 19 1.78 -13.21 16.77
C HIS A 19 2.10 -12.07 15.77
N GLU A 20 1.09 -11.68 14.99
CA GLU A 20 1.24 -10.66 13.94
C GLU A 20 1.67 -9.29 14.51
N ASP A 21 1.23 -8.99 15.73
CA ASP A 21 1.46 -7.75 16.47
C ASP A 21 2.69 -7.79 17.39
N ASP A 22 3.36 -8.93 17.52
CA ASP A 22 4.56 -9.07 18.33
C ASP A 22 5.75 -8.32 17.72
N ARG A 23 6.17 -7.24 18.39
CA ARG A 23 7.36 -6.46 18.01
C ARG A 23 8.63 -6.91 18.73
N LEU A 24 8.48 -7.43 19.95
CA LEU A 24 9.55 -7.88 20.83
C LEU A 24 9.30 -9.33 21.19
N VAL A 25 10.23 -10.20 20.82
CA VAL A 25 10.02 -11.65 20.97
C VAL A 25 11.25 -12.26 21.61
N THR A 26 11.04 -12.86 22.78
CA THR A 26 12.07 -13.59 23.49
C THR A 26 12.15 -15.00 22.95
N CYS A 27 13.33 -15.42 22.47
CA CYS A 27 13.53 -16.79 22.03
C CYS A 27 13.50 -17.74 23.24
N PRO A 28 12.70 -18.83 23.23
CA PRO A 28 12.67 -19.78 24.34
C PRO A 28 13.93 -20.67 24.42
N TYR A 29 14.80 -20.63 23.40
CA TYR A 29 15.99 -21.48 23.34
C TYR A 29 17.28 -20.76 23.75
N CYS A 30 17.48 -19.53 23.27
CA CYS A 30 18.69 -18.75 23.58
C CYS A 30 18.43 -17.53 24.46
N GLU A 31 17.17 -17.30 24.85
CA GLU A 31 16.72 -16.18 25.68
C GLU A 31 17.03 -14.79 25.10
N LEU A 32 17.53 -14.74 23.87
CA LEU A 32 17.80 -13.49 23.17
C LEU A 32 16.48 -12.79 22.82
N ILE A 33 16.41 -11.52 23.15
CA ILE A 33 15.29 -10.65 22.78
C ILE A 33 15.50 -10.20 21.33
N ASN A 34 14.60 -10.63 20.45
CA ASN A 34 14.59 -10.25 19.05
C ASN A 34 13.58 -9.11 18.86
N TYR A 35 14.01 -8.04 18.19
CA TYR A 35 13.15 -6.92 17.83
C TYR A 35 12.85 -6.99 16.33
N LYS A 36 11.56 -7.04 15.97
CA LYS A 36 11.12 -6.98 14.59
C LYS A 36 11.25 -5.54 14.09
N LEU A 37 12.33 -5.25 13.37
CA LEU A 37 12.48 -3.99 12.66
C LEU A 37 11.62 -4.05 11.40
N ASP A 38 10.58 -3.22 11.33
CA ASP A 38 9.81 -3.10 10.11
C ASP A 38 10.62 -2.32 9.06
N SER A 39 10.66 -2.82 7.82
CA SER A 39 11.42 -2.16 6.73
C SER A 39 10.73 -0.90 6.20
N GLY A 40 9.57 -0.54 6.76
CA GLY A 40 8.79 0.64 6.41
C GLY A 40 7.48 0.69 7.20
N PRO A 41 6.60 1.65 6.90
CA PRO A 41 5.27 1.69 7.49
C PRO A 41 4.46 0.47 7.04
N GLU A 42 3.65 -0.11 7.93
CA GLU A 42 2.68 -1.16 7.62
C GLU A 42 1.76 -0.71 6.47
N ARG A 43 1.79 -1.42 5.33
CA ARG A 43 0.96 -1.11 4.16
C ARG A 43 -0.08 -2.19 3.96
N TYR A 44 -1.36 -1.80 3.97
CA TYR A 44 -2.42 -2.62 3.42
C TYR A 44 -2.26 -2.68 1.89
N VAL A 45 -1.66 -3.76 1.39
CA VAL A 45 -1.58 -4.03 -0.05
C VAL A 45 -2.75 -4.93 -0.41
N LEU A 46 -3.62 -4.46 -1.29
CA LEU A 46 -4.62 -5.34 -1.89
C LEU A 46 -3.89 -6.44 -2.66
N PRO A 47 -4.16 -7.73 -2.41
CA PRO A 47 -3.51 -8.81 -3.14
C PRO A 47 -3.86 -8.62 -4.63
N TRP A 48 -2.84 -8.32 -5.43
CA TRP A 48 -3.04 -8.20 -6.87
C TRP A 48 -2.89 -9.58 -7.49
N THR A 49 -3.99 -10.13 -8.00
CA THR A 49 -4.01 -11.40 -8.73
C THR A 49 -3.95 -11.13 -10.22
N LEU A 50 -2.89 -11.63 -10.86
CA LEU A 50 -2.80 -11.63 -12.31
C LEU A 50 -3.71 -12.73 -12.88
N PRO A 51 -4.37 -12.50 -14.03
CA PRO A 51 -4.98 -13.59 -14.78
C PRO A 51 -3.92 -14.65 -15.10
N ALA A 52 -4.28 -15.93 -15.01
CA ALA A 52 -3.34 -17.06 -15.15
C ALA A 52 -2.57 -17.11 -16.50
N HIS A 53 -3.02 -16.36 -17.50
CA HIS A 53 -2.41 -16.28 -18.83
C HIS A 53 -1.44 -15.09 -19.00
N VAL A 54 -1.28 -14.24 -17.97
CA VAL A 54 -0.42 -13.05 -18.02
C VAL A 54 0.76 -13.26 -17.07
N GLY A 55 1.96 -13.36 -17.64
CA GLY A 55 3.21 -13.39 -16.87
C GLY A 55 3.60 -11.99 -16.36
N GLU A 56 4.40 -11.94 -15.28
CA GLU A 56 4.89 -10.67 -14.74
C GLU A 56 5.76 -9.88 -15.73
N ASP A 57 6.47 -10.59 -16.62
CA ASP A 57 7.28 -10.03 -17.71
C ASP A 57 6.44 -9.24 -18.73
N GLN A 58 5.13 -9.47 -18.75
CA GLN A 58 4.19 -8.78 -19.63
C GLN A 58 3.59 -7.52 -18.98
N LEU A 59 3.93 -7.22 -17.73
CA LEU A 59 3.42 -6.06 -17.02
C LEU A 59 4.15 -4.78 -17.41
N GLN A 60 3.35 -3.79 -17.82
CA GLN A 60 3.82 -2.42 -18.02
C GLN A 60 3.25 -1.50 -16.95
N PHE A 61 4.13 -0.90 -16.16
CA PHE A 61 3.75 0.08 -15.15
C PHE A 61 3.66 1.47 -15.79
N VAL A 62 2.43 1.97 -15.91
CA VAL A 62 2.17 3.32 -16.41
C VAL A 62 2.03 4.27 -15.22
N PRO A 63 2.82 5.35 -15.14
CA PRO A 63 2.78 6.25 -14.00
C PRO A 63 1.53 7.14 -14.04
N TYR A 64 0.73 7.08 -12.98
CA TYR A 64 -0.41 7.96 -12.74
C TYR A 64 -0.22 8.72 -11.42
N ILE A 65 -0.45 10.03 -11.45
CA ILE A 65 -0.49 10.87 -10.27
C ILE A 65 -1.93 10.95 -9.77
N ARG A 66 -2.14 10.67 -8.48
CA ARG A 66 -3.41 10.93 -7.82
C ARG A 66 -3.36 12.27 -7.12
N PHE A 67 -4.27 13.17 -7.50
CA PHE A 67 -4.52 14.41 -6.79
C PHE A 67 -5.74 14.24 -5.89
N LYS A 68 -5.53 14.39 -4.58
CA LYS A 68 -6.59 14.39 -3.57
C LYS A 68 -6.47 15.68 -2.76
N GLY A 69 -7.44 16.58 -2.91
CA GLY A 69 -7.39 17.88 -2.26
C GLY A 69 -8.68 18.69 -2.41
N ALA A 70 -8.64 19.93 -1.94
CA ALA A 70 -9.72 20.90 -2.13
C ALA A 70 -9.30 21.91 -3.20
N VAL A 71 -10.19 22.17 -4.15
CA VAL A 71 -10.04 23.27 -5.12
C VAL A 71 -10.98 24.38 -4.69
N TYR A 72 -10.42 25.58 -4.54
CA TYR A 72 -11.16 26.80 -4.22
C TYR A 72 -11.27 27.66 -5.49
N PHE A 73 -12.45 28.17 -5.78
CA PHE A 73 -12.69 29.01 -6.96
C PHE A 73 -13.73 30.06 -6.65
N THR A 74 -13.63 31.22 -7.30
CA THR A 74 -14.58 32.32 -7.11
C THR A 74 -15.47 32.49 -8.33
N THR A 75 -16.75 32.77 -8.09
CA THR A 75 -17.68 33.17 -9.15
C THR A 75 -18.04 34.63 -8.89
N GLY A 76 -17.36 35.56 -9.57
CA GLY A 76 -17.50 37.00 -9.31
C GLY A 76 -16.72 37.48 -8.08
N MET A 77 -17.13 38.62 -7.51
CA MET A 77 -16.34 39.35 -6.50
C MET A 77 -16.58 38.90 -5.04
N LYS A 78 -17.64 38.12 -4.76
CA LYS A 78 -18.06 37.81 -3.37
C LYS A 78 -18.27 36.33 -3.05
N ASP A 79 -18.33 35.46 -4.06
CA ASP A 79 -18.60 34.05 -3.81
C ASP A 79 -17.32 33.22 -3.90
N LEU A 80 -16.89 32.68 -2.75
CA LEU A 80 -15.82 31.68 -2.66
C LEU A 80 -16.46 30.29 -2.57
N HIS A 81 -16.25 29.49 -3.60
CA HIS A 81 -16.66 28.10 -3.65
C HIS A 81 -15.49 27.17 -3.36
N HIS A 82 -15.79 25.99 -2.86
CA HIS A 82 -14.82 24.91 -2.69
C HIS A 82 -15.39 23.61 -3.24
N LYS A 83 -14.50 22.76 -3.73
CA LYS A 83 -14.83 21.41 -4.20
C LYS A 83 -13.74 20.45 -3.78
N LEU A 84 -14.12 19.37 -3.11
CA LEU A 84 -13.21 18.25 -2.89
C LEU A 84 -13.01 17.49 -4.21
N VAL A 85 -11.75 17.31 -4.59
CA VAL A 85 -11.35 16.64 -5.82
C VAL A 85 -10.46 15.47 -5.45
N ASP A 86 -10.83 14.30 -5.95
CA ASP A 86 -10.01 13.09 -5.95
C ASP A 86 -9.98 12.58 -7.40
N THR A 87 -8.87 12.81 -8.08
CA THR A 87 -8.70 12.49 -9.50
C THR A 87 -7.33 11.89 -9.75
N THR A 88 -7.24 11.05 -10.77
CA THR A 88 -5.97 10.53 -11.29
C THR A 88 -5.66 11.18 -12.62
N ARG A 89 -4.38 11.49 -12.85
CA ARG A 89 -3.88 12.07 -14.09
C ARG A 89 -2.68 11.26 -14.54
N LEU A 90 -2.62 10.96 -15.83
CA LEU A 90 -1.42 10.36 -16.43
C LEU A 90 -0.22 11.29 -16.21
N ALA A 91 0.89 10.75 -15.72
CA ALA A 91 2.10 11.50 -15.37
C ALA A 91 3.04 11.74 -16.57
N VAL A 92 2.73 11.15 -17.72
CA VAL A 92 3.54 11.20 -18.94
C VAL A 92 2.76 11.83 -20.09
N ASN A 93 3.45 12.62 -20.90
CA ASN A 93 2.88 13.21 -22.11
C ASN A 93 2.95 12.22 -23.28
N GLY A 94 1.89 12.15 -24.10
CA GLY A 94 1.94 11.43 -25.38
C GLY A 94 1.78 9.91 -25.31
N SER A 95 1.20 9.36 -24.25
CA SER A 95 0.87 7.93 -24.22
C SER A 95 -0.54 7.66 -24.80
N HIS A 96 -0.75 6.46 -25.36
CA HIS A 96 -2.06 6.00 -25.82
C HIS A 96 -3.03 5.64 -24.66
N PHE A 97 -2.64 5.90 -23.41
CA PHE A 97 -3.42 5.57 -22.23
C PHE A 97 -4.42 6.69 -21.90
N PRO A 98 -5.56 6.36 -21.26
CA PRO A 98 -6.56 7.34 -20.91
C PRO A 98 -6.00 8.39 -19.93
N ALA A 99 -6.47 9.64 -20.11
CA ALA A 99 -6.00 10.77 -19.30
C ALA A 99 -6.29 10.64 -17.79
N SER A 100 -7.26 9.80 -17.40
CA SER A 100 -7.55 9.44 -16.01
C SER A 100 -8.05 7.99 -15.93
N LEU A 101 -7.76 7.29 -14.83
CA LEU A 101 -8.19 5.90 -14.63
C LEU A 101 -9.63 5.79 -14.10
N ARG A 102 -10.25 6.91 -13.69
CA ARG A 102 -11.59 6.95 -13.05
C ARG A 102 -11.78 5.97 -11.88
N LEU A 103 -10.69 5.42 -11.34
CA LEU A 103 -10.68 4.58 -10.16
C LEU A 103 -10.97 5.47 -8.95
N ARG A 104 -12.23 5.51 -8.52
CA ARG A 104 -12.57 5.96 -7.17
C ARG A 104 -12.28 4.79 -6.24
N PRO A 105 -11.55 5.00 -5.12
CA PRO A 105 -11.50 3.99 -4.07
C PRO A 105 -12.92 3.83 -3.53
N ARG A 106 -13.64 2.81 -4.01
CA ARG A 106 -14.80 2.30 -3.29
C ARG A 106 -14.23 1.53 -2.10
N ARG A 107 -14.82 1.71 -0.92
CA ARG A 107 -14.62 0.76 0.17
C ARG A 107 -14.95 -0.63 -0.40
N CYS A 108 -13.98 -1.54 -0.35
CA CYS A 108 -14.30 -2.97 -0.34
C CYS A 108 -14.99 -3.21 1.01
N THR A 109 -16.32 -3.18 1.00
CA THR A 109 -17.16 -3.75 2.07
C THR A 109 -17.39 -5.22 1.77
#